data_AF-A0A140GR70-F1
#
_entry.id   AF-A0A140GR70-F1
#
_cell.length_a   1.000
_cell.length_b   1.000
_cell.length_c   1.000
_cell.angle_alpha   90.00
_cell.angle_beta   90.00
_cell.angle_gamma   90.00
#
_symmetry.space_group_name_H-M   'P 1'
#
loop_
_entity.id
_entity.type
_entity.pdbx_description
1 polymer ?
#
loop_
_entity_poly.entity_id
_entity_poly.type
_entity_poly.pdbx_seq_one_letter_code
_entity_poly.pdbx_strand_id
1 'polypeptide(L)'
;MDKSYELPILKVSNDFLEKCQNIIRYSSLDVKYKFSELLINQDLESFISFMFIGAKDKNFKLTESFLEELISLQIKEVQNLYLNKSVKKIGQALNILISKDCGFSIQAELLNCSSPDDLVRIITNIALSYRRVIKKTMLNDNDINEVLNSVSDTKQIKILANMILIYSSVYIHNKKELEEVEEVDESEEI
;
A
#
# COMPACT_ATOMS: atom_id res chain seq x y z
N MET A 1 -14.63 18.54 33.50
CA MET A 1 -14.30 17.13 33.22
C MET A 1 -13.01 17.14 32.44
N ASP A 2 -11.89 16.88 33.11
CA ASP A 2 -10.60 16.74 32.44
C ASP A 2 -10.65 15.51 31.53
N LYS A 3 -10.42 15.73 30.23
CA LYS A 3 -10.23 14.62 29.30
C LYS A 3 -8.87 14.01 29.62
N SER A 4 -8.86 12.92 30.39
CA SER A 4 -7.67 12.09 30.55
C SER A 4 -7.30 11.51 29.20
N TYR A 5 -6.10 11.84 28.70
CA TYR A 5 -5.57 11.26 27.47
C TYR A 5 -4.87 9.94 27.84
N GLU A 6 -5.55 8.82 27.60
CA GLU A 6 -4.95 7.50 27.77
C GLU A 6 -4.12 7.19 26.52
N LEU A 7 -2.79 7.19 26.65
CA LEU A 7 -1.92 6.74 25.58
C LEU A 7 -1.86 5.21 25.61
N PRO A 8 -2.20 4.52 24.51
CA PRO A 8 -2.05 3.07 24.45
C PRO A 8 -0.57 2.71 24.65
N ILE A 9 -0.29 1.77 25.56
CA ILE A 9 1.05 1.20 25.69
C ILE A 9 1.26 0.26 24.51
N LEU A 10 1.91 0.77 23.47
CA LEU A 10 2.24 0.00 22.27
C LEU A 10 3.50 -0.82 22.54
N LYS A 11 3.38 -2.15 22.44
CA LYS A 11 4.56 -3.04 22.42
C LYS A 11 5.17 -2.98 21.02
N VAL A 12 6.13 -2.09 20.85
CA VAL A 12 6.92 -1.93 19.62
C VAL A 12 8.36 -2.38 19.84
N SER A 13 9.05 -2.76 18.78
CA SER A 13 10.46 -3.14 18.85
C SER A 13 11.36 -1.92 19.07
N ASN A 14 12.59 -2.16 19.58
CA ASN A 14 13.59 -1.10 19.66
C ASN A 14 13.99 -0.59 18.25
N ASP A 15 14.04 -1.50 17.27
CA ASP A 15 14.30 -1.18 15.87
C ASP A 15 13.23 -0.24 15.30
N PHE A 16 11.96 -0.44 15.68
CA PHE A 16 10.88 0.46 15.31
C PHE A 16 11.10 1.85 15.89
N LEU A 17 11.43 1.95 17.19
CA LEU A 17 11.72 3.24 17.84
C LEU A 17 12.90 3.97 17.18
N GLU A 18 13.96 3.25 16.81
CA GLU A 18 15.10 3.83 16.11
C GLU A 18 14.69 4.37 14.72
N LYS A 19 13.88 3.62 13.97
CA LYS A 19 13.35 4.08 12.68
C LYS A 19 12.43 5.29 12.82
N CYS A 20 11.58 5.33 13.85
CA CYS A 20 10.77 6.52 14.18
C CYS A 20 11.66 7.75 14.40
N GLN A 21 12.73 7.61 15.20
CA GLN A 21 13.68 8.70 15.43
C GLN A 21 14.38 9.13 14.14
N ASN A 22 14.78 8.19 13.29
CA ASN A 22 15.41 8.48 12.01
C ASN A 22 14.46 9.26 11.09
N ILE A 23 13.18 8.90 11.03
CA ILE A 23 12.17 9.62 10.24
C ILE A 23 12.06 11.07 10.73
N ILE A 24 11.95 11.28 12.05
CA ILE A 24 11.84 12.61 12.66
C ILE A 24 13.11 13.45 12.45
N ARG A 25 14.29 12.82 12.46
CA ARG A 25 15.57 13.54 12.32
C ARG A 25 15.89 13.88 10.87
N TYR A 26 15.74 12.93 9.96
CA TYR A 26 16.38 12.99 8.65
C TYR A 26 15.42 13.14 7.45
N SER A 27 14.11 12.95 7.62
CA SER A 27 13.16 13.11 6.50
C SER A 27 12.90 14.58 6.16
N SER A 28 12.21 14.84 5.04
CA SER A 28 11.67 16.17 4.74
C SER A 28 10.68 16.66 5.79
N LEU A 29 10.48 17.99 5.87
CA LEU A 29 9.59 18.61 6.86
C LEU A 29 8.15 18.06 6.78
N ASP A 30 7.66 17.84 5.55
CA ASP A 30 6.31 17.30 5.32
C ASP A 30 6.17 15.87 5.86
N VAL A 31 7.16 15.01 5.61
CA VAL A 31 7.20 13.65 6.16
C VAL A 31 7.25 13.68 7.68
N LYS A 32 8.08 14.55 8.28
CA LYS A 32 8.15 14.71 9.74
C LYS A 32 6.81 15.12 10.33
N TYR A 33 6.15 16.10 9.71
CA TYR A 33 4.86 16.61 10.16
C TYR A 33 3.79 15.51 10.12
N LYS A 34 3.66 14.82 8.99
CA LYS A 34 2.68 13.73 8.82
C LYS A 34 2.97 12.52 9.69
N PHE A 35 4.25 12.20 9.90
CA PHE A 35 4.63 11.14 10.83
C PHE A 35 4.26 11.50 12.28
N SER A 36 4.48 12.76 12.68
CA SER A 36 4.09 13.23 14.03
C SER A 36 2.58 13.18 14.23
N GLU A 37 1.82 13.57 13.21
CA GLU A 37 0.34 13.48 13.20
C GLU A 37 -0.12 12.03 13.39
N LEU A 38 0.49 11.08 12.66
CA LEU A 38 0.22 9.64 12.81
C LEU A 38 0.51 9.14 14.24
N LEU A 39 1.62 9.54 14.85
CA LEU A 39 1.96 9.10 16.21
C LEU A 39 0.97 9.59 17.28
N ILE A 40 0.41 10.80 17.08
CA ILE A 40 -0.53 11.43 18.03
C ILE A 40 -1.95 10.90 17.86
N ASN A 41 -2.45 10.85 16.63
CA ASN A 41 -3.85 10.53 16.35
C ASN A 41 -4.10 9.03 16.19
N GLN A 42 -3.12 8.29 15.63
CA GLN A 42 -3.19 6.85 15.36
C GLN A 42 -4.43 6.42 14.55
N ASP A 43 -4.96 7.31 13.72
CA ASP A 43 -6.08 7.02 12.84
C ASP A 43 -5.63 6.69 11.41
N LEU A 44 -6.56 6.10 10.66
CA LEU A 44 -6.35 5.67 9.28
C LEU A 44 -5.99 6.83 8.34
N GLU A 45 -6.57 8.01 8.56
CA GLU A 45 -6.33 9.17 7.69
C GLU A 45 -4.90 9.69 7.84
N SER A 46 -4.43 9.79 9.08
CA SER A 46 -3.05 10.13 9.41
C SER A 46 -2.08 9.09 8.87
N PHE A 47 -2.43 7.79 8.95
CA PHE A 47 -1.66 6.70 8.37
C PHE A 47 -1.53 6.85 6.86
N ILE A 48 -2.64 6.95 6.13
CA ILE A 48 -2.64 7.09 4.67
C ILE A 48 -1.87 8.35 4.25
N SER A 49 -2.12 9.47 4.92
CA SER A 49 -1.44 10.73 4.62
C SER A 49 0.06 10.62 4.79
N PHE A 50 0.54 9.94 5.83
CA PHE A 50 1.95 9.67 6.03
C PHE A 50 2.52 8.78 4.93
N MET A 51 1.83 7.68 4.59
CA MET A 51 2.28 6.76 3.54
C MET A 51 2.41 7.47 2.18
N PHE A 52 1.44 8.30 1.79
CA PHE A 52 1.47 9.02 0.52
C PHE A 52 2.49 10.17 0.47
N ILE A 53 2.68 10.91 1.56
CA ILE A 53 3.73 11.93 1.62
C ILE A 53 5.11 11.27 1.63
N GLY A 54 5.27 10.17 2.37
CA GLY A 54 6.46 9.34 2.35
C GLY A 54 6.78 8.83 0.94
N ALA A 55 5.81 8.29 0.21
CA ALA A 55 5.99 7.80 -1.15
C ALA A 55 6.49 8.86 -2.15
N LYS A 56 6.22 10.15 -1.89
CA LYS A 56 6.70 11.27 -2.72
C LYS A 56 8.13 11.67 -2.40
N ASP A 57 8.64 11.31 -1.22
CA ASP A 57 10.00 11.64 -0.79
C ASP A 57 10.97 10.56 -1.31
N LYS A 58 11.85 10.96 -2.24
CA LYS A 58 12.82 10.04 -2.88
C LYS A 58 13.80 9.38 -1.89
N ASN A 59 14.00 9.99 -0.72
CA ASN A 59 14.90 9.48 0.31
C ASN A 59 14.17 8.62 1.35
N PHE A 60 12.84 8.55 1.27
CA PHE A 60 12.03 7.81 2.20
C PHE A 60 11.81 6.39 1.71
N LYS A 61 12.42 5.43 2.40
CA LYS A 61 12.23 4.00 2.16
C LYS A 61 11.69 3.33 3.42
N LEU A 62 10.60 2.60 3.27
CA LEU A 62 10.03 1.80 4.34
C LEU A 62 10.47 0.35 4.17
N THR A 63 11.10 -0.20 5.21
CA THR A 63 11.34 -1.64 5.31
C THR A 63 10.04 -2.37 5.64
N GLU A 64 9.88 -3.60 5.17
CA GLU A 64 8.68 -4.43 5.43
C GLU A 64 8.38 -4.51 6.92
N SER A 65 9.38 -4.82 7.76
CA SER A 65 9.20 -4.96 9.21
C SER A 65 8.67 -3.69 9.90
N PHE A 66 9.13 -2.51 9.46
CA PHE A 66 8.64 -1.25 10.03
C PHE A 66 7.21 -0.95 9.60
N LEU A 67 6.86 -1.26 8.36
CA LEU A 67 5.49 -1.09 7.88
C LEU A 67 4.53 -2.08 8.55
N GLU A 68 4.95 -3.34 8.76
CA GLU A 68 4.19 -4.32 9.53
C GLU A 68 3.91 -3.84 10.96
N GLU A 69 4.92 -3.31 11.64
CA GLU A 69 4.73 -2.71 12.97
C GLU A 69 3.80 -1.49 12.92
N LEU A 70 3.91 -0.60 11.93
CA LEU A 70 2.96 0.52 11.75
C LEU A 70 1.51 0.04 11.53
N ILE A 71 1.33 -1.01 10.73
CA ILE A 71 0.03 -1.63 10.46
C ILE A 71 -0.54 -2.29 11.72
N SER A 72 0.30 -2.89 12.56
CA SER A 72 -0.13 -3.49 13.83
C SER A 72 -0.77 -2.48 14.79
N LEU A 73 -0.50 -1.19 14.62
CA LEU A 73 -1.10 -0.09 15.37
C LEU A 73 -2.48 0.32 14.86
N GLN A 74 -2.88 -0.14 13.67
CA GLN A 74 -4.15 0.21 13.03
C GLN A 74 -5.30 -0.71 13.49
N ILE A 75 -6.53 -0.36 13.12
CA ILE A 75 -7.70 -1.20 13.36
C ILE A 75 -7.61 -2.54 12.60
N LYS A 76 -8.28 -3.58 13.10
CA LYS A 76 -8.22 -4.95 12.56
C LYS A 76 -8.57 -5.02 11.07
N GLU A 77 -9.51 -4.20 10.62
CA GLU A 77 -9.94 -4.13 9.22
C GLU A 77 -8.77 -3.72 8.30
N VAL A 78 -7.97 -2.74 8.73
CA VAL A 78 -6.78 -2.30 7.98
C VAL A 78 -5.71 -3.39 7.99
N GLN A 79 -5.49 -4.03 9.15
CA GLN A 79 -4.55 -5.14 9.28
C GLN A 79 -4.90 -6.30 8.34
N ASN A 80 -6.18 -6.70 8.30
CA ASN A 80 -6.64 -7.81 7.46
C ASN A 80 -6.48 -7.51 5.97
N LEU A 81 -6.80 -6.29 5.53
CA LEU A 81 -6.66 -5.89 4.12
C LEU A 81 -5.19 -5.72 3.71
N TYR A 82 -4.33 -5.23 4.61
CA TYR A 82 -2.89 -5.15 4.36
C TYR A 82 -2.27 -6.54 4.21
N LEU A 83 -2.61 -7.48 5.11
CA LEU A 83 -2.09 -8.85 5.05
C LEU A 83 -2.67 -9.69 3.90
N ASN A 84 -3.65 -9.18 3.15
CA ASN A 84 -4.25 -9.87 2.03
C ASN A 84 -3.28 -9.92 0.83
N LYS A 85 -2.89 -11.13 0.42
CA LYS A 85 -1.94 -11.36 -0.67
C LYS A 85 -2.45 -10.84 -2.01
N SER A 86 -3.74 -10.98 -2.29
CA SER A 86 -4.33 -10.51 -3.55
C SER A 86 -4.37 -8.98 -3.60
N VAL A 87 -4.63 -8.29 -2.48
CA VAL A 87 -4.49 -6.83 -2.39
C VAL A 87 -3.05 -6.39 -2.68
N LYS A 88 -2.06 -7.05 -2.06
CA LYS A 88 -0.63 -6.79 -2.31
C LYS A 88 -0.27 -6.96 -3.79
N LYS A 89 -0.70 -8.07 -4.42
CA LYS A 89 -0.47 -8.31 -5.85
C LYS A 89 -1.10 -7.24 -6.75
N ILE A 90 -2.34 -6.83 -6.48
CA ILE A 90 -3.02 -5.80 -7.27
C ILE A 90 -2.27 -4.46 -7.16
N GLY A 91 -1.84 -4.08 -5.95
CA GLY A 91 -1.05 -2.88 -5.74
C GLY A 91 0.31 -2.93 -6.45
N GLN A 92 1.02 -4.06 -6.39
CA GLN A 92 2.28 -4.27 -7.13
C GLN A 92 2.07 -4.22 -8.65
N ALA A 93 1.00 -4.84 -9.17
CA ALA A 93 0.65 -4.76 -10.59
C ALA A 93 0.43 -3.29 -11.02
N LEU A 94 -0.26 -2.50 -10.20
CA LEU A 94 -0.42 -1.07 -10.45
C LEU A 94 0.90 -0.30 -10.36
N ASN A 95 1.80 -0.63 -9.44
CA ASN A 95 3.13 -0.03 -9.37
C ASN A 95 3.91 -0.23 -10.68
N ILE A 96 3.88 -1.44 -11.23
CA ILE A 96 4.52 -1.77 -12.51
C ILE A 96 3.88 -0.96 -13.65
N LEU A 97 2.55 -0.80 -13.66
CA LEU A 97 1.88 0.04 -14.65
C LEU A 97 2.27 1.52 -14.52
N ILE A 98 2.41 2.03 -13.30
CA ILE A 98 2.86 3.41 -13.04
C ILE A 98 4.29 3.60 -13.52
N SER A 99 5.20 2.65 -13.28
CA SER A 99 6.59 2.74 -13.75
C SER A 99 6.74 2.64 -15.28
N LYS A 100 5.69 2.17 -15.97
CA LYS A 100 5.56 2.14 -17.43
C LYS A 100 4.67 3.29 -17.97
N ASP A 101 4.44 4.32 -17.17
CA ASP A 101 3.65 5.51 -17.51
C ASP A 101 2.20 5.26 -17.96
N CYS A 102 1.62 4.10 -17.65
CA CYS A 102 0.26 3.71 -18.06
C CYS A 102 -0.69 3.45 -16.88
N GLY A 103 -0.19 3.52 -15.64
CA GLY A 103 -0.99 3.32 -14.43
C GLY A 103 -1.60 4.59 -13.82
N PHE A 104 -1.21 5.78 -14.27
CA PHE A 104 -1.60 7.05 -13.63
C PHE A 104 -3.12 7.31 -13.67
N SER A 105 -3.79 6.99 -14.76
CA SER A 105 -5.25 7.13 -14.86
C SER A 105 -5.96 6.21 -13.87
N ILE A 106 -5.52 4.96 -13.76
CA ILE A 106 -6.06 3.98 -12.83
C ILE A 106 -5.82 4.39 -11.38
N GLN A 107 -4.64 4.95 -11.09
CA GLN A 107 -4.34 5.53 -9.78
C GLN A 107 -5.30 6.68 -9.41
N ALA A 108 -5.61 7.56 -10.37
CA ALA A 108 -6.57 8.64 -10.17
C ALA A 108 -8.01 8.12 -9.96
N GLU A 109 -8.40 7.04 -10.64
CA GLU A 109 -9.69 6.39 -10.40
C GLU A 109 -9.76 5.78 -9.00
N LEU A 110 -8.70 5.12 -8.52
CA LEU A 110 -8.62 4.57 -7.16
C LEU A 110 -8.78 5.64 -6.08
N LEU A 111 -8.17 6.81 -6.25
CA LEU A 111 -8.29 7.94 -5.31
C LEU A 111 -9.74 8.43 -5.18
N ASN A 112 -10.56 8.24 -6.21
CA ASN A 112 -11.95 8.66 -6.27
C ASN A 112 -12.95 7.49 -6.11
N CYS A 113 -12.45 6.29 -5.76
CA CYS A 113 -13.28 5.10 -5.62
C CYS A 113 -14.28 5.25 -4.47
N SER A 114 -15.57 5.17 -4.78
CA SER A 114 -16.64 5.42 -3.79
C SER A 114 -17.74 4.36 -3.77
N SER A 115 -17.76 3.46 -4.75
CA SER A 115 -18.76 2.41 -4.89
C SER A 115 -18.14 1.04 -5.22
N PRO A 116 -18.86 -0.07 -4.96
CA PRO A 116 -18.41 -1.39 -5.37
C PRO A 116 -18.20 -1.50 -6.89
N ASP A 117 -19.08 -0.88 -7.68
CA ASP A 117 -19.00 -0.91 -9.15
C ASP A 117 -17.73 -0.20 -9.66
N ASP A 118 -17.35 0.92 -9.03
CA ASP A 118 -16.08 1.58 -9.33
C ASP A 118 -14.89 0.65 -9.05
N LEU A 119 -14.91 -0.01 -7.89
CA LEU A 119 -13.84 -0.92 -7.48
C LEU A 119 -13.68 -2.09 -8.45
N VAL A 120 -14.78 -2.72 -8.87
CA VAL A 120 -14.80 -3.79 -9.88
C VAL A 120 -14.14 -3.30 -11.16
N ARG A 121 -14.63 -2.18 -11.70
CA ARG A 121 -14.13 -1.59 -12.95
C ARG A 121 -12.63 -1.29 -12.86
N ILE A 122 -12.19 -0.68 -11.77
CA ILE A 122 -10.80 -0.32 -11.53
C ILE A 122 -9.90 -1.55 -11.46
N ILE A 123 -10.27 -2.57 -10.68
CA ILE A 123 -9.47 -3.81 -10.55
C ILE A 123 -9.39 -4.53 -11.90
N THR A 124 -10.48 -4.60 -12.65
CA THR A 124 -10.49 -5.13 -14.01
C THR A 124 -9.55 -4.32 -14.93
N ASN A 125 -9.57 -3.00 -14.83
CA ASN A 125 -8.66 -2.13 -15.60
C ASN A 125 -7.19 -2.39 -15.27
N ILE A 126 -6.84 -2.62 -14.00
CA ILE A 126 -5.48 -3.04 -13.59
C ILE A 126 -5.11 -4.34 -14.28
N ALA A 127 -5.94 -5.38 -14.16
CA ALA A 127 -5.65 -6.70 -14.71
C ALA A 127 -5.48 -6.68 -16.24
N LEU A 128 -6.38 -6.00 -16.96
CA LEU A 128 -6.34 -5.88 -18.42
C LEU A 128 -5.12 -5.08 -18.88
N SER A 129 -4.83 -3.95 -18.22
CA SER A 129 -3.69 -3.10 -18.57
C SER A 129 -2.37 -3.82 -18.31
N TYR A 130 -2.26 -4.53 -17.18
CA TYR A 130 -1.10 -5.34 -16.83
C TYR A 130 -0.83 -6.41 -17.89
N ARG A 131 -1.86 -7.20 -18.24
CA ARG A 131 -1.76 -8.24 -19.26
C ARG A 131 -1.34 -7.67 -20.61
N ARG A 132 -1.84 -6.49 -20.98
CA ARG A 132 -1.48 -5.83 -22.24
C ARG A 132 -0.03 -5.38 -22.29
N VAL A 133 0.50 -4.82 -21.20
CA VAL A 133 1.84 -4.22 -21.15
C VAL A 133 2.93 -5.25 -20.88
N ILE A 134 2.68 -6.16 -19.94
CA ILE A 134 3.68 -7.14 -19.46
C ILE A 134 3.56 -8.47 -20.19
N LYS A 135 2.46 -8.71 -20.92
CA LYS A 135 2.15 -9.97 -21.64
C LYS A 135 2.12 -11.24 -20.75
N LYS A 136 2.26 -11.09 -19.42
CA LYS A 136 2.16 -12.16 -18.42
C LYS A 136 0.90 -11.95 -17.56
N THR A 137 0.41 -13.04 -16.98
CA THR A 137 -0.69 -13.01 -15.99
C THR A 137 -0.13 -12.97 -14.58
N MET A 138 -0.23 -11.82 -13.92
CA MET A 138 0.10 -11.68 -12.50
C MET A 138 -1.13 -11.88 -11.60
N LEU A 139 -2.31 -11.49 -12.08
CA LEU A 139 -3.59 -11.61 -11.39
C LEU A 139 -4.42 -12.69 -12.05
N ASN A 140 -4.97 -13.61 -11.25
CA ASN A 140 -5.96 -14.57 -11.71
C ASN A 140 -7.37 -14.18 -11.19
N ASP A 141 -8.40 -14.85 -11.70
CA ASP A 141 -9.78 -14.56 -11.32
C ASP A 141 -10.03 -14.78 -9.82
N ASN A 142 -9.29 -15.67 -9.17
CA ASN A 142 -9.39 -15.87 -7.73
C ASN A 142 -8.86 -14.66 -6.95
N ASP A 143 -7.73 -14.08 -7.36
CA ASP A 143 -7.18 -12.87 -6.74
C ASP A 143 -8.17 -11.70 -6.85
N ILE A 144 -8.83 -11.57 -8.00
CA ILE A 144 -9.83 -10.52 -8.24
C ILE A 144 -11.07 -10.76 -7.36
N ASN A 145 -11.61 -11.98 -7.37
CA ASN A 145 -12.81 -12.33 -6.60
C ASN A 145 -12.57 -12.22 -5.09
N GLU A 146 -11.40 -12.62 -4.60
CA GLU A 146 -11.03 -12.50 -3.19
C GLU A 146 -11.09 -11.04 -2.73
N VAL A 147 -10.50 -10.13 -3.51
CA VAL A 147 -10.49 -8.70 -3.17
C VAL A 147 -11.89 -8.08 -3.24
N LEU A 148 -12.68 -8.42 -4.25
CA LEU A 148 -14.05 -7.92 -4.38
C LEU A 148 -14.97 -8.42 -3.26
N ASN A 149 -14.78 -9.65 -2.80
CA ASN A 149 -15.56 -10.22 -1.70
C ASN A 149 -15.07 -9.79 -0.30
N SER A 150 -13.91 -9.13 -0.21
CA SER A 150 -13.33 -8.67 1.05
C SER A 150 -13.98 -7.41 1.62
N VAL A 151 -14.88 -6.77 0.86
CA VAL A 151 -15.52 -5.50 1.22
C VAL A 151 -17.04 -5.63 1.25
N SER A 152 -17.67 -5.09 2.29
CA SER A 152 -19.13 -5.11 2.48
C SER A 152 -19.78 -3.73 2.49
N ASP A 153 -19.00 -2.64 2.57
CA ASP A 153 -19.51 -1.27 2.62
C ASP A 153 -18.55 -0.24 2.00
N THR A 154 -19.05 0.98 1.82
CA THR A 154 -18.29 2.11 1.26
C THR A 154 -17.05 2.48 2.06
N LYS A 155 -17.06 2.30 3.39
CA LYS A 155 -15.90 2.59 4.24
C LYS A 155 -14.78 1.58 3.94
N GLN A 156 -15.11 0.30 3.85
CA GLN A 156 -14.16 -0.76 3.51
C GLN A 156 -13.63 -0.63 2.08
N ILE A 157 -14.47 -0.20 1.13
CA ILE A 157 -14.01 0.13 -0.23
C ILE A 157 -12.94 1.21 -0.22
N LYS A 158 -13.14 2.29 0.56
CA LYS A 158 -12.13 3.34 0.71
C LYS A 158 -10.85 2.80 1.37
N ILE A 159 -10.96 1.96 2.40
CA ILE A 159 -9.77 1.35 3.03
C ILE A 159 -9.01 0.51 2.01
N LEU A 160 -9.71 -0.37 1.29
CA LEU A 160 -9.12 -1.25 0.29
C LEU A 160 -8.45 -0.46 -0.85
N ALA A 161 -9.12 0.56 -1.40
CA ALA A 161 -8.54 1.42 -2.43
C ALA A 161 -7.25 2.09 -1.95
N ASN A 162 -7.24 2.58 -0.70
CA ASN A 162 -6.03 3.14 -0.09
C ASN A 162 -4.92 2.09 0.12
N MET A 163 -5.25 0.85 0.49
CA MET A 163 -4.24 -0.22 0.61
C MET A 163 -3.61 -0.56 -0.75
N ILE A 164 -4.43 -0.66 -1.81
CA ILE A 164 -3.92 -0.84 -3.18
C ILE A 164 -3.00 0.33 -3.56
N LEU A 165 -3.40 1.57 -3.25
CA LEU A 165 -2.60 2.75 -3.54
C LEU A 165 -1.28 2.76 -2.77
N ILE A 166 -1.29 2.36 -1.50
CA ILE A 166 -0.08 2.23 -0.67
C ILE A 166 0.88 1.23 -1.33
N TYR A 167 0.42 0.02 -1.67
CA TYR A 167 1.27 -0.96 -2.37
C TYR A 167 1.71 -0.51 -3.77
N SER A 168 0.95 0.38 -4.41
CA SER A 168 1.30 0.93 -5.73
C SER A 168 2.34 2.05 -5.69
N SER A 169 2.57 2.68 -4.52
CA SER A 169 3.36 3.90 -4.37
C SER A 169 4.52 3.75 -3.39
N VAL A 170 4.40 2.86 -2.41
CA VAL A 170 5.40 2.59 -1.39
C VAL A 170 6.09 1.28 -1.73
N TYR A 171 7.29 1.42 -2.28
CA TYR A 171 8.07 0.25 -2.65
C TYR A 171 8.80 -0.32 -1.43
N ILE A 172 8.30 -1.46 -0.95
CA ILE A 172 8.99 -2.32 0.02
C ILE A 172 9.98 -3.16 -0.79
N HIS A 173 11.29 -2.92 -0.61
CA HIS A 173 12.32 -3.73 -1.26
C HIS A 173 12.25 -5.18 -0.77
N ASN A 174 11.66 -6.08 -1.55
CA ASN A 174 12.05 -7.49 -1.58
C ASN A 174 12.74 -7.73 -2.92
N LYS A 175 14.08 -7.66 -2.88
CA LYS A 175 14.95 -7.76 -4.07
C LYS A 175 14.71 -9.05 -4.87
N LYS A 176 14.20 -10.11 -4.23
CA LYS A 176 13.98 -11.43 -4.83
C LYS A 176 12.77 -11.57 -5.76
N GLU A 177 11.68 -10.81 -5.55
CA GLU A 177 10.44 -11.03 -6.32
C GLU A 177 10.43 -10.35 -7.70
N LEU A 178 11.34 -9.39 -7.95
CA LEU A 178 11.46 -8.73 -9.26
C LEU A 178 12.49 -9.42 -10.16
N GLU A 179 13.56 -9.98 -9.59
CA GLU A 179 14.58 -10.72 -10.34
C GLU A 179 13.98 -12.01 -10.96
N GLU A 180 13.04 -12.68 -10.28
CA GLU A 180 12.32 -13.85 -10.84
C GLU A 180 11.39 -13.51 -12.02
N VAL A 181 11.00 -12.24 -12.21
CA VAL A 181 10.16 -11.82 -13.36
C VAL A 181 11.02 -11.54 -14.60
N GLU A 182 12.28 -11.12 -14.39
CA GLU A 182 13.26 -10.80 -15.44
C GLU A 182 14.04 -12.03 -15.95
N GLU A 183 14.28 -13.05 -15.11
CA GLU A 183 15.14 -14.20 -15.50
C GLU A 183 14.47 -15.31 -16.35
N VAL A 184 13.18 -15.21 -16.68
CA VAL A 184 12.47 -16.32 -17.37
C VAL A 184 12.50 -16.20 -18.92
N ASP A 185 13.12 -15.17 -19.49
CA ASP A 185 13.00 -14.87 -20.95
C ASP A 185 14.27 -15.12 -21.78
N GLU A 186 15.21 -15.95 -21.32
CA GLU A 186 16.43 -16.31 -22.09
C GLU A 186 16.58 -17.80 -22.43
N SER A 187 15.57 -18.67 -22.16
CA SER A 187 15.72 -20.12 -22.40
C SER A 187 14.74 -20.79 -23.39
N GLU A 188 13.92 -20.04 -24.12
CA GLU A 188 13.01 -20.59 -25.15
C GLU A 188 13.35 -20.19 -26.60
N GLU A 189 14.64 -20.05 -26.95
CA GLU A 189 15.08 -20.08 -28.35
C GLU A 189 16.33 -20.95 -28.55
N ILE A 190 16.15 -22.29 -28.62
CA ILE A 190 16.99 -23.21 -29.43
C ILE A 190 16.12 -24.33 -29.99
#